data_AF-A0AAU2ZMU3-F1
#
_entry.id   AF-A0AAU2ZMU3-F1
#
_cell.length_a   1.000
_cell.length_b   1.000
_cell.length_c   1.000
_cell.angle_alpha   90.00
_cell.angle_beta   90.00
_cell.angle_gamma   90.00
#
_symmetry.space_group_name_H-M   'P 1'
#
loop_
_entity.id
_entity.type
_entity.pdbx_description
1 polymer ?
#
loop_
_entity_poly.entity_id
_entity_poly.type
_entity_poly.pdbx_seq_one_letter_code
_entity_poly.pdbx_strand_id
1 'polypeptide(L)'
;MRRERLAQERTLKDVADAARISMPYLSELERGRKEASSEVLAAAARALGLGLTDLLSLAQDELTRLAQVRPGRSRATSAPRYDGMCLAA
;
A
#
# COMPACT_ATOMS: atom_id res chain seq x y z
N MET A 1 7.21 -0.60 -4.58
CA MET A 1 8.34 0.30 -4.93
C MET A 1 9.29 0.54 -3.76
N ARG A 2 8.93 1.29 -2.70
CA ARG A 2 9.86 1.60 -1.60
C ARG A 2 10.54 0.37 -0.98
N ARG A 3 9.75 -0.66 -0.65
CA ARG A 3 10.27 -1.90 -0.06
C ARG A 3 11.31 -2.55 -0.97
N GLU A 4 10.99 -2.66 -2.26
CA GLU A 4 11.89 -3.22 -3.27
C GLU A 4 13.20 -2.43 -3.38
N ARG A 5 13.12 -1.11 -3.52
CA ARG A 5 14.32 -0.26 -3.57
C ARG A 5 15.20 -0.44 -2.33
N LEU A 6 14.59 -0.49 -1.15
CA LEU A 6 15.31 -0.69 0.11
C LEU A 6 15.92 -2.09 0.21
N ALA A 7 15.23 -3.13 -0.27
CA ALA A 7 15.75 -4.49 -0.33
C ALA A 7 16.95 -4.61 -1.27
N GLN A 8 17.00 -3.79 -2.32
CA GLN A 8 18.15 -3.66 -3.22
C GLN A 8 19.26 -2.74 -2.67
N GLU A 9 19.10 -2.17 -1.48
CA GLU A 9 20.04 -1.19 -0.88
C GLU A 9 20.29 0.06 -1.76
N ARG A 10 19.34 0.41 -2.63
CA ARG A 10 19.49 1.53 -3.57
C ARG A 10 18.94 2.83 -3.03
N THR A 11 19.60 3.94 -3.38
CA THR A 11 19.13 5.26 -3.00
C THR A 11 17.95 5.71 -3.87
N LEU A 12 17.18 6.69 -3.38
CA LEU A 12 16.14 7.35 -4.19
C LEU A 12 16.72 7.97 -5.47
N LYS A 13 17.94 8.51 -5.39
CA LYS A 13 18.63 9.11 -6.54
C LYS A 13 18.91 8.06 -7.62
N ASP A 14 19.48 6.91 -7.25
CA ASP A 14 19.85 5.86 -8.21
C ASP A 14 18.65 5.34 -9.00
N VAL A 15 17.50 5.19 -8.33
CA VAL A 15 16.27 4.72 -8.98
C VAL A 15 15.62 5.83 -9.81
N ALA A 16 15.61 7.07 -9.31
CA ALA A 16 15.04 8.20 -10.04
C ALA A 16 15.81 8.48 -11.36
N ASP A 17 17.14 8.46 -11.29
CA ASP A 17 18.02 8.65 -12.45
C ASP A 17 17.80 7.53 -13.49
N ALA A 18 17.76 6.27 -13.05
CA ALA A 18 17.49 5.13 -13.93
C ALA A 18 16.07 5.14 -14.54
N ALA A 19 15.08 5.60 -13.78
CA ALA A 19 13.70 5.75 -14.23
C ALA A 19 13.46 7.03 -15.06
N ARG A 20 14.48 7.89 -15.22
CA ARG A 20 14.40 9.18 -15.94
C ARG A 20 13.30 10.11 -15.39
N ILE A 21 13.11 10.10 -14.07
CA ILE A 21 12.18 10.98 -13.36
C ILE A 21 12.92 11.75 -12.26
N SER A 22 12.31 12.82 -11.75
CA SER A 22 12.94 13.58 -10.67
C SER A 22 12.89 12.81 -9.34
N MET A 23 13.96 12.93 -8.55
CA MET A 23 14.02 12.36 -7.20
C MET A 23 12.85 12.84 -6.30
N PRO A 24 12.45 14.14 -6.30
CA PRO A 24 11.26 14.57 -5.57
C PRO A 24 10.00 13.84 -6.01
N TYR A 25 9.79 13.66 -7.32
CA TYR A 25 8.60 12.97 -7.84
C TYR A 25 8.57 11.49 -7.42
N LEU A 26 9.69 10.75 -7.53
CA LEU A 26 9.79 9.38 -7.02
C LEU A 26 9.50 9.31 -5.51
N SER A 27 9.96 10.32 -4.75
CA SER A 27 9.69 10.44 -3.32
C SER A 27 8.19 10.56 -3.02
N GLU A 28 7.44 11.34 -3.82
CA GLU A 28 5.98 11.45 -3.69
C GLU A 28 5.29 10.13 -4.02
N LEU A 29 5.74 9.45 -5.09
CA LEU A 29 5.21 8.15 -5.51
C LEU A 29 5.39 7.07 -4.43
N GLU A 30 6.58 6.95 -3.84
CA GLU A 30 6.84 5.96 -2.79
C GLU A 30 6.00 6.16 -1.52
N ARG A 31 5.49 7.38 -1.31
CA ARG A 31 4.61 7.73 -0.19
C ARG A 31 3.13 7.73 -0.57
N GLY A 32 2.79 7.37 -1.81
CA GLY A 32 1.41 7.36 -2.31
C GLY A 32 0.77 8.74 -2.42
N ARG A 33 1.57 9.82 -2.52
CA ARG A 33 1.06 11.20 -2.62
C ARG A 33 0.80 11.65 -4.06
N LYS A 34 1.28 10.89 -5.04
CA LYS A 34 1.06 11.15 -6.46
C LYS A 34 0.68 9.86 -7.17
N GLU A 35 -0.14 10.02 -8.20
CA GLU A 35 -0.42 8.98 -9.17
C GLU A 35 0.68 8.96 -10.23
N ALA A 36 1.01 7.76 -10.71
CA ALA A 36 1.95 7.55 -11.80
C ALA A 36 1.18 7.13 -13.05
N SER A 37 1.58 7.66 -14.21
CA SER A 37 1.14 7.11 -15.48
C SER A 37 1.67 5.69 -15.65
N SER A 38 1.05 4.89 -16.53
CA SER A 38 1.51 3.54 -16.87
C SER A 38 2.95 3.55 -17.39
N GLU A 39 3.36 4.59 -18.13
CA GLU A 39 4.73 4.76 -18.61
C GLU A 39 5.73 4.98 -17.48
N VAL A 40 5.38 5.81 -16.49
CA VAL A 40 6.21 6.04 -15.29
C VAL A 40 6.32 4.77 -14.45
N LEU A 41 5.22 4.02 -14.27
CA LEU A 41 5.25 2.73 -13.57
C LEU A 41 6.16 1.73 -14.28
N ALA A 42 6.07 1.63 -15.61
CA ALA A 42 6.94 0.77 -16.40
C ALA A 42 8.42 1.20 -16.33
N ALA A 43 8.70 2.51 -16.34
CA ALA A 43 10.06 3.03 -16.17
C ALA A 43 10.62 2.72 -14.78
N ALA A 44 9.83 2.90 -13.72
CA ALA A 44 10.22 2.57 -12.36
C ALA A 44 10.41 1.06 -12.16
N ALA A 45 9.59 0.21 -12.76
CA ALA A 45 9.77 -1.24 -12.74
C ALA A 45 11.12 -1.62 -13.35
N ARG A 46 11.40 -1.15 -14.58
CA ARG A 46 12.69 -1.39 -15.25
C ARG A 46 13.86 -0.84 -14.44
N ALA A 47 13.71 0.34 -13.85
CA ALA A 47 14.73 0.93 -13.01
C ALA A 47 15.04 0.08 -11.79
N LEU A 48 14.08 -0.70 -11.27
CA LEU A 48 14.24 -1.68 -10.19
C LEU A 48 14.66 -3.08 -10.70
N GLY A 49 14.91 -3.26 -12.01
CA GLY A 49 15.23 -4.57 -12.58
C GLY A 49 14.04 -5.53 -12.64
N LEU A 50 12.81 -5.01 -12.60
CA LEU A 50 11.56 -5.77 -12.62
C LEU A 50 10.79 -5.61 -13.92
N GLY A 51 10.00 -6.63 -14.27
CA GLY A 51 8.90 -6.47 -15.20
C GLY A 51 7.76 -5.65 -14.58
N LEU A 52 6.92 -5.02 -15.42
CA LEU A 52 5.75 -4.29 -14.94
C LEU A 52 4.80 -5.22 -14.16
N THR A 53 4.61 -6.45 -14.62
CA THR A 53 3.76 -7.44 -13.94
C THR A 53 4.30 -7.78 -12.56
N ASP A 54 5.61 -7.99 -12.41
CA ASP A 54 6.24 -8.29 -11.11
C ASP A 54 6.02 -7.15 -10.11
N LEU A 55 6.21 -5.90 -10.58
CA LEU A 55 5.96 -4.72 -9.77
C LEU A 55 4.49 -4.64 -9.30
N LEU A 56 3.54 -4.95 -10.18
CA LEU A 56 2.11 -4.95 -9.86
C LEU A 56 1.75 -6.08 -8.88
N SER A 57 2.34 -7.27 -9.03
CA SER A 57 2.20 -8.37 -8.08
C SER A 57 2.72 -7.98 -6.68
N LEU A 58 3.91 -7.36 -6.60
CA LEU A 58 4.44 -6.86 -5.33
C LEU A 58 3.53 -5.78 -4.68
N ALA A 59 2.90 -4.94 -5.50
CA ALA A 59 1.95 -3.95 -5.03
C ALA A 59 0.66 -4.61 -4.52
N GLN A 60 0.15 -5.63 -5.22
CA GLN A 60 -1.00 -6.43 -4.81
C GLN A 60 -0.74 -7.16 -3.49
N ASP A 61 0.44 -7.75 -3.32
CA ASP A 61 0.83 -8.43 -2.07
C ASP A 61 0.89 -7.45 -0.89
N GLU A 62 1.37 -6.24 -1.13
CA GLU A 62 1.38 -5.18 -0.11
C GLU A 62 -0.03 -4.74 0.26
N LEU A 63 -0.90 -4.52 -0.73
CA LEU A 63 -2.31 -4.18 -0.49
C LEU A 63 -3.02 -5.28 0.29
N THR A 64 -2.76 -6.55 -0.04
CA THR A 64 -3.29 -7.72 0.68
C THR A 64 -2.85 -7.72 2.14
N ARG A 65 -1.55 -7.50 2.42
CA ARG A 65 -1.05 -7.38 3.80
C ARG A 65 -1.73 -6.25 4.56
N LEU A 66 -1.86 -5.07 3.95
CA LEU A 66 -2.51 -3.92 4.59
C LEU A 66 -3.99 -4.17 4.86
N ALA A 67 -4.69 -4.89 3.98
CA ALA A 67 -6.08 -5.27 4.17
C ALA A 67 -6.26 -6.28 5.33
N GLN A 68 -5.34 -7.23 5.48
CA GLN A 68 -5.35 -8.23 6.56
C GLN A 68 -5.15 -7.62 7.95
N VAL A 69 -4.40 -6.51 8.06
CA VAL A 69 -4.14 -5.79 9.32
C VAL A 69 -5.38 -4.98 9.80
N ARG A 70 -6.58 -5.17 9.20
CA ARG A 70 -7.86 -4.63 9.72
C ARG A 70 -8.70 -5.61 10.56
N PRO A 71 -8.21 -6.30 11.62
CA PRO A 71 -9.11 -6.91 12.59
C PRO A 71 -9.53 -5.85 13.62
N GLY A 72 -10.59 -5.07 13.34
CA GLY A 72 -10.91 -4.00 14.28
C GLY A 72 -12.18 -3.18 14.08
N ARG A 73 -13.12 -3.57 13.22
CA ARG A 73 -14.45 -2.92 13.19
C ARG A 73 -15.61 -3.91 13.27
N SER A 74 -15.50 -4.79 14.25
CA SER A 74 -16.66 -5.46 14.85
C SER A 74 -16.56 -5.36 16.36
N ARG A 75 -16.40 -4.14 16.88
CA ARG A 75 -16.98 -3.85 18.19
C ARG A 75 -18.47 -3.67 17.95
N ALA A 76 -19.15 -4.80 17.77
CA ALA A 76 -20.59 -4.84 17.91
C ALA A 76 -20.86 -4.23 19.28
N THR A 77 -21.43 -3.02 19.27
CA THR A 77 -22.01 -2.45 20.46
C THR A 77 -23.07 -3.45 20.91
N SER A 78 -22.77 -4.18 21.98
CA SER A 78 -23.79 -4.92 22.72
C SER A 78 -24.79 -3.88 23.19
N ALA A 79 -25.87 -3.70 22.42
CA ALA A 79 -27.02 -2.96 22.89
C ALA A 79 -27.49 -3.66 24.16
N PRO A 80 -27.71 -2.94 25.27
CA PRO A 80 -28.29 -3.56 26.46
C PRO A 80 -29.69 -4.05 26.08
N ARG A 81 -29.87 -5.37 26.12
CA ARG A 81 -31.20 -5.99 26.08
C ARG A 81 -31.89 -5.57 27.38
N TYR A 82 -32.86 -4.66 27.28
CA TYR A 82 -33.87 -4.55 28.31
C TYR A 82 -34.76 -5.80 28.21
N ASP A 83 -34.35 -6.87 28.89
CA ASP A 83 -35.29 -7.91 29.32
C ASP A 83 -36.08 -7.30 30.49
N GLY A 84 -37.26 -6.79 30.16
CA GLY A 84 -38.15 -6.11 31.09
C GLY A 84 -39.57 -6.61 30.92
N MET A 85 -39.79 -7.91 31.05
CA MET A 85 -41.14 -8.46 31.26
C MET A 85 -41.15 -9.41 32.45
N CYS A 86 -42.21 -9.25 33.25
CA CYS A 86 -42.75 -10.11 34.31
C CYS A 86 -42.20 -9.94 35.72
N LEU A 87 -43.03 -9.32 36.57
CA LEU A 87 -43.64 -10.06 37.68
C LEU A 87 -45.08 -9.56 37.89
N ALA A 88 -46.00 -10.51 37.86
CA ALA A 88 -47.38 -10.39 38.29
C ALA A 88 -47.46 -10.39 39.83
N ALA A 89 -48.38 -9.60 40.37
CA ALA A 89 -49.25 -9.92 41.51
C ALA A 89 -50.27 -8.78 41.67
#